data_AF-A0A378MVY3-F1
#
_entry.id   AF-A0A378MVY3-F1
#
_cell.length_a   1.000
_cell.length_b   1.000
_cell.length_c   1.000
_cell.angle_alpha   90.00
_cell.angle_beta   90.00
_cell.angle_gamma   90.00
#
_symmetry.space_group_name_H-M   'P 1'
#
loop_
_entity.id
_entity.type
_entity.pdbx_description
1 polymer ?
#
loop_
_entity_poly.entity_id
_entity_poly.type
_entity_poly.pdbx_seq_one_letter_code
_entity_poly.pdbx_strand_id
1 'polypeptide(L)' 'MQLIRGFHNLDKHIALNQGCVLSIGNFDGVHLGHQNILARLCDRALDLGLPSVVMLFEPQPREFFAKKVEIQPLVTRPPA' A
#
# COMPACT_ATOMS: atom_id res chain seq x y z
N MET A 1 11.29 12.15 -0.21
CA MET A 1 10.34 11.05 -0.47
C MET A 1 9.67 11.29 -1.82
N GLN A 2 9.45 10.24 -2.61
CA GLN A 2 8.75 10.31 -3.91
C GLN A 2 7.58 9.32 -3.88
N LEU A 3 6.47 9.65 -4.55
CA LEU A 3 5.32 8.76 -4.71
C LEU A 3 5.23 8.32 -6.18
N ILE A 4 5.32 7.01 -6.42
CA ILE A 4 5.24 6.42 -7.75
C ILE A 4 3.88 5.72 -7.85
N ARG A 5 3.02 6.17 -8.77
CA ARG A 5 1.72 5.54 -9.02
C ARG A 5 1.79 4.72 -10.31
N GLY A 6 1.51 3.43 -10.21
CA GLY A 6 1.51 2.50 -11.34
C GLY A 6 2.91 2.11 -11.83
N PHE A 7 3.05 0.85 -12.26
CA PHE A 7 4.33 0.28 -12.69
C PHE A 7 4.93 0.98 -13.92
N HIS A 8 4.10 1.53 -14.81
CA HIS A 8 4.55 2.25 -16.02
C HIS A 8 5.35 3.53 -15.74
N ASN A 9 5.36 4.03 -14.50
CA ASN A 9 6.17 5.18 -14.11
C ASN A 9 7.52 4.77 -13.52
N LEU A 10 7.76 3.48 -13.25
CA LEU A 10 8.97 3.03 -12.57
C LEU A 10 10.25 3.36 -13.35
N ASP A 11 10.22 3.19 -14.67
CA ASP A 11 11.36 3.45 -15.56
C ASP A 11 11.80 4.92 -15.57
N LYS A 12 10.92 5.84 -15.16
CA LYS A 12 11.25 7.28 -15.04
C LYS A 12 12.07 7.58 -13.78
N HIS A 13 12.13 6.66 -12.83
CA HIS A 13 12.88 6.80 -11.58
C HIS A 13 14.24 6.12 -11.70
N ILE A 14 15.19 6.83 -12.31
CA ILE A 14 16.57 6.36 -12.56
C ILE A 14 17.25 5.80 -11.29
N ALA A 15 16.90 6.34 -10.12
CA ALA A 15 17.40 5.87 -8.83
C ALA A 15 17.10 4.38 -8.57
N LEU A 16 16.05 3.81 -9.18
CA LEU A 16 15.63 2.43 -9.01
C LEU A 16 16.24 1.46 -10.05
N ASN A 17 16.97 1.97 -11.05
CA ASN A 17 17.54 1.15 -12.12
C ASN A 17 18.57 0.12 -11.64
N GLN A 18 19.22 0.39 -10.51
CA GLN A 18 20.20 -0.51 -9.88
C GLN A 18 19.56 -1.43 -8.81
N GLY A 19 18.23 -1.43 -8.72
CA GLY A 19 17.47 -2.15 -7.71
C GLY A 19 17.08 -1.28 -6.51
N CYS A 20 16.40 -1.90 -5.54
CA CYS A 20 15.99 -1.26 -4.29
C CYS A 20 15.78 -2.30 -3.19
N VAL A 21 15.72 -1.85 -1.95
CA VAL A 21 15.18 -2.65 -0.84
C VAL A 21 13.71 -2.29 -0.69
N LEU A 22 12.84 -3.29 -0.81
CA LEU A 22 11.39 -3.09 -0.92
C LEU A 22 10.67 -3.71 0.28
N SER A 23 9.77 -2.94 0.89
CA SER A 23 8.73 -3.49 1.76
C SER A 23 7.36 -3.33 1.11
N ILE A 24 6.53 -4.37 1.16
CA ILE A 24 5.17 -4.38 0.59
C ILE A 24 4.19 -4.59 1.72
N GLY A 25 3.13 -3.79 1.79
CA GLY A 25 2.12 -3.91 2.83
C GLY A 25 1.04 -2.86 2.76
N ASN A 26 0.02 -2.96 3.63
CA ASN A 26 -1.06 -1.99 3.69
C ASN A 26 -0.63 -0.68 4.38
N PHE A 27 0.29 -0.77 5.35
CA PHE A 27 0.83 0.36 6.13
C PHE A 27 -0.23 1.32 6.70
N ASP A 28 -1.45 0.85 6.91
CA ASP A 28 -2.54 1.64 7.46
C ASP A 28 -2.28 1.95 8.94
N GLY A 29 -2.27 3.24 9.28
CA GLY A 29 -2.00 3.75 10.64
C GLY A 29 -0.56 3.68 11.14
N VAL A 30 0.39 3.09 10.38
CA VAL A 30 1.86 3.06 10.68
C VAL A 30 2.20 2.87 12.17
N HIS A 31 1.58 1.88 12.82
CA HIS A 31 1.82 1.55 14.22
C HIS A 31 3.24 1.01 14.48
N LEU A 32 3.59 0.74 15.74
CA LEU A 32 4.93 0.28 16.16
C LEU A 32 5.49 -0.89 15.34
N GLY A 33 4.65 -1.87 15.00
CA GLY A 33 5.06 -2.97 14.11
C GLY A 33 5.54 -2.51 12.72
N HIS A 34 4.81 -1.59 12.08
CA HIS A 34 5.21 -1.00 10.80
C HIS A 34 6.46 -0.13 10.94
N GLN A 35 6.58 0.64 12.03
CA GLN A 35 7.77 1.45 12.29
C GLN A 35 9.04 0.59 12.38
N ASN A 36 8.96 -0.57 13.04
CA ASN A 36 10.07 -1.52 13.11
C ASN A 36 10.44 -2.10 11.73
N ILE A 37 9.45 -2.37 10.88
CA ILE A 37 9.68 -2.83 9.50
C ILE A 37 10.37 -1.73 8.69
N LEU A 38 9.89 -0.50 8.79
CA LEU A 38 10.46 0.65 8.06
C LEU A 38 11.87 0.99 8.54
N ALA A 39 12.17 0.88 9.83
CA ALA A 39 13.52 1.05 10.35
C ALA A 39 14.49 0.04 9.71
N ARG A 40 14.13 -1.26 9.74
CA ARG A 40 14.94 -2.32 9.12
C ARG A 40 15.10 -2.16 7.61
N LEU A 41 14.05 -1.66 6.94
CA LEU A 41 14.08 -1.34 5.51
C LEU A 41 15.15 -0.28 5.22
N CYS A 42 15.15 0.82 5.99
CA CYS A 42 16.11 1.91 5.85
C CYS A 42 17.54 1.47 6.18
N ASP A 43 17.74 0.74 7.27
CA ASP A 43 19.05 0.22 7.67
C ASP A 43 19.63 -0.67 6.57
N ARG A 44 18.82 -1.59 6.02
CA ARG A 44 19.26 -2.50 4.97
C ARG A 44 19.53 -1.78 3.64
N ALA A 45 18.72 -0.76 3.32
CA ALA A 45 18.94 0.09 2.15
C ALA A 45 20.27 0.86 2.26
N LEU A 46 20.58 1.38 3.44
CA LEU A 46 21.84 2.07 3.72
C LEU A 46 23.03 1.11 3.56
N ASP A 47 22.97 -0.08 4.16
CA ASP A 47 24.02 -1.10 4.07
C ASP A 47 24.33 -1.51 2.62
N LEU A 48 23.30 -1.54 1.76
CA LEU A 48 23.42 -1.94 0.37
C LEU A 48 23.69 -0.77 -0.58
N GLY A 49 23.65 0.47 -0.10
CA GLY A 49 23.73 1.66 -0.96
C GLY A 49 22.58 1.76 -1.97
N LEU A 50 21.42 1.17 -1.65
CA LEU A 50 20.24 1.11 -2.51
C LEU A 50 19.11 1.98 -1.94
N PRO A 51 18.15 2.45 -2.78
CA PRO A 51 16.98 3.15 -2.28
C PRO A 51 16.09 2.25 -1.42
N SER A 52 15.53 2.81 -0.34
CA SER A 52 14.43 2.21 0.42
C SER A 52 13.09 2.51 -0.23
N VAL A 53 12.28 1.49 -0.52
CA VAL A 53 10.99 1.64 -1.21
C VAL A 53 9.89 0.95 -0.41
N VAL A 54 8.71 1.60 -0.36
CA VAL A 54 7.48 1.01 0.18
C VAL A 54 6.46 0.90 -0.95
N MET A 55 5.85 -0.28 -1.10
CA MET A 55 4.76 -0.52 -2.03
C MET A 55 3.45 -0.74 -1.27
N LEU A 56 2.44 0.00 -1.71
CA LEU A 56 1.08 0.04 -1.18
C LEU A 56 0.11 -0.35 -2.30
N PHE A 57 -1.12 -0.70 -1.94
CA PHE A 57 -2.19 -0.98 -2.90
C PHE A 57 -3.25 0.12 -2.84
N GLU A 58 -3.73 0.56 -4.00
CA GLU A 58 -4.93 1.39 -4.12
C GLU A 58 -5.87 0.84 -5.21
N PRO A 59 -7.15 0.58 -4.88
CA PRO A 59 -7.74 0.58 -3.54
C PRO A 59 -7.10 -0.48 -2.63
N GLN A 60 -7.23 -0.34 -1.30
CA GLN A 60 -6.67 -1.34 -0.40
C GLN A 60 -7.30 -2.71 -0.67
N PRO A 61 -6.61 -3.85 -0.44
CA PRO A 61 -7.16 -5.16 -0.79
C PRO A 61 -8.52 -5.41 -0.14
N ARG A 62 -8.69 -4.97 1.12
CA ARG A 62 -9.96 -5.07 1.83
C ARG A 62 -11.09 -4.28 1.15
N GLU A 63 -10.78 -3.10 0.64
CA GLU A 63 -11.74 -2.26 -0.10
C GLU A 63 -12.06 -2.87 -1.47
N PHE A 64 -11.04 -3.39 -2.16
CA PHE A 64 -11.20 -4.03 -3.46
C PHE A 64 -12.13 -5.25 -3.37
N PHE A 65 -11.98 -6.08 -2.33
CA PHE A 65 -12.81 -7.26 -2.10
C PHE A 65 -14.09 -6.98 -1.32
N ALA A 66 -14.32 -5.76 -0.83
CA ALA A 66 -15.56 -5.42 -0.16
C ALA A 66 -16.72 -5.52 -1.17
N LYS A 67 -17.62 -6.49 -0.96
CA LYS A 67 -18.90 -6.51 -1.68
C LYS A 67 -19.60 -5.18 -1.40
N LYS A 68 -19.99 -4.44 -2.44
CA LYS A 68 -20.96 -3.36 -2.27
C LYS A 68 -22.17 -3.96 -1.59
N VAL A 69 -22.42 -3.56 -0.35
CA VAL A 69 -23.68 -3.86 0.31
C VAL A 69 -24.73 -3.09 -0.48
N GLU A 70 -25.44 -3.78 -1.38
CA GLU A 70 -26.69 -3.25 -1.90
C GLU A 70 -27.64 -3.17 -0.72
N ILE A 71 -27.86 -1.94 -0.24
CA ILE A 71 -28.92 -1.68 0.73
C ILE A 71 -30.22 -1.95 -0.01
N GLN A 72 -30.79 -3.14 0.16
CA GLN A 72 -32.18 -3.36 -0.21
C GLN A 72 -33.03 -2.46 0.70
N PRO A 73 -33.82 -1.52 0.14
CA PRO A 73 -34.74 -0.75 0.95
C PRO A 73 -35.64 -1.74 1.70
N LEU A 74 -35.74 -1.62 3.02
CA LEU A 74 -36.76 -2.34 3.78
C LEU A 74 -38.12 -1.84 3.30
N VAL A 75 -38.72 -2.54 2.33
CA VAL A 75 -40.12 -2.35 1.99
C VAL A 75 -40.91 -3.00 3.13
N THR A 76 -41.26 -2.20 4.13
CA THR A 76 -42.25 -2.61 5.13
C THR A 76 -43.57 -2.78 4.39
N ARG A 77 -44.04 -4.02 4.22
CA ARG A 77 -45.43 -4.26 3.81
C ARG A 77 -46.34 -3.56 4.85
N PRO A 78 -47.29 -2.72 4.44
CA PRO A 78 -48.27 -2.17 5.38
C PRO A 78 -49.09 -3.34 5.98
N PRO A 79 -49.45 -3.26 7.28
CA PRO A 79 -50.32 -4.25 7.90
C PRO A 79 -51.69 -4.27 7.21
N ALA A 80 -52.26 -5.48 7.12
CA ALA A 80 -53.55 -5.77 6.51
C ALA A 80 -54.73 -5.17 7.29
#